data_AF-A0A4R5DJD3-F1
#
_entry.id   AF-A0A4R5DJD3-F1
#
_cell.length_a   1.000
_cell.length_b   1.000
_cell.length_c   1.000
_cell.angle_alpha   90.00
_cell.angle_beta   90.00
_cell.angle_gamma   90.00
#
_symmetry.space_group_name_H-M   'P 1'
#
loop_
_entity.id
_entity.type
_entity.pdbx_description
1 polymer ?
#
loop_
_entity_poly.entity_id
_entity_poly.type
_entity_poly.pdbx_seq_one_letter_code
_entity_poly.pdbx_strand_id
1 'polypeptide(L)'
;MRLASYLVDGAERWGFVVDEPATEQVWVVEPARAEAHLVRYASIPSSGVVASRPRFLGDDWPATLVEFLALEGEGMAALSRLAAYVERFVAQSDATLLPSAGSAVEDVELLAPVPRPRLYWGLVANAPSFVRNNPNTRILNLFPLGHQRPQGAAIGPGAPVTFRHGHHLPLMAFNVELAVVIGKAGRYIPLNRAMDHVAGYTVVNDVSGTYYYGLVPGNAGRGYSLPERYSDWLYQATASWGGKKADTLAPMGPFLVTKDEIGDPYNLLMYTRQSGRTRDRAHSGATLLGIERVISWYSSFASLHPGDVIHFATMGVDGLPVFPDDTAEPRTRLEVEIEDVGTLVNPVVVAEGPGRPAVPMESHPSYAVRELATSGASAIESPEAWTAGSPRHFYTSFGNHTAAEELDGLARLEVPRFLNGPASSIASSGCVVEIPPRATDLVVSIELAVVARALAAEVEDGREIVLGYTPVVAVCDRSFADAVVEPARTGERGAPVMYGRWADGFNVVGDPLTPLPEHDWRDRGMSLQVGDRVVSGSTSEYVAGPDDLIRTISAMITLFPGDVITLGSTAARLVLTRDEYEAGVVVRGKIDGLGEVSADLVPHGSAGRA
;
A
#
# COMPACT_ATOMS: atom_id res chain seq x y z
N MET A 1 -1.53 -10.41 -22.29
CA MET A 1 -1.15 -9.05 -22.71
C MET A 1 -0.25 -8.39 -21.66
N ARG A 2 0.57 -7.42 -22.09
CA ARG A 2 1.29 -6.48 -21.21
C ARG A 2 0.50 -5.16 -21.16
N LEU A 3 0.30 -4.59 -19.98
CA LEU A 3 -0.43 -3.34 -19.76
C LEU A 3 0.47 -2.31 -19.08
N ALA A 4 0.35 -1.06 -19.49
CA ALA A 4 1.18 0.03 -19.00
C ALA A 4 0.34 1.27 -18.64
N SER A 5 0.74 1.94 -17.57
CA SER A 5 0.33 3.31 -17.23
C SER A 5 1.50 4.23 -17.54
N TYR A 6 1.25 5.39 -18.15
CA TYR A 6 2.31 6.28 -18.64
C TYR A 6 1.84 7.72 -18.71
N LEU A 7 2.77 8.66 -18.86
CA LEU A 7 2.47 10.08 -19.06
C LEU A 7 2.67 10.52 -20.50
N VAL A 8 1.70 11.30 -20.98
CA VAL A 8 1.79 12.08 -22.22
C VAL A 8 1.25 13.47 -21.93
N ASP A 9 2.03 14.50 -22.25
CA ASP A 9 1.67 15.91 -22.02
C ASP A 9 1.23 16.21 -20.56
N GLY A 10 1.83 15.51 -19.59
CA GLY A 10 1.54 15.66 -18.16
C GLY A 10 0.26 14.94 -17.67
N ALA A 11 -0.49 14.29 -18.56
CA ALA A 11 -1.68 13.51 -18.21
C ALA A 11 -1.37 12.00 -18.16
N GLU A 12 -1.93 11.31 -17.16
CA GLU A 12 -1.92 9.84 -17.14
C GLU A 12 -2.72 9.28 -18.30
N ARG A 13 -2.14 8.27 -18.93
CA ARG A 13 -2.74 7.43 -19.96
C ARG A 13 -2.45 5.97 -19.63
N TRP A 14 -3.18 5.07 -20.28
CA TRP A 14 -2.90 3.64 -20.18
C TRP A 14 -3.14 2.93 -21.51
N GLY A 15 -2.54 1.76 -21.67
CA GLY A 15 -2.73 0.95 -22.86
C GLY A 15 -2.17 -0.46 -22.74
N PHE A 16 -2.38 -1.24 -23.79
CA PHE A 16 -1.75 -2.55 -23.96
C PHE A 16 -0.51 -2.41 -24.84
N VAL A 17 0.51 -3.24 -24.57
CA VAL A 17 1.82 -3.13 -25.21
C VAL A 17 1.93 -4.09 -26.38
N VAL A 18 2.31 -3.57 -27.55
CA VAL A 18 2.49 -4.30 -28.81
C VAL A 18 3.93 -4.11 -29.29
N ASP A 19 4.58 -5.21 -29.70
CA ASP A 19 5.87 -5.13 -30.39
C ASP A 19 5.61 -5.00 -31.89
N GLU A 20 6.19 -3.98 -32.53
CA GLU A 20 6.08 -3.79 -33.98
C GLU A 20 6.93 -4.85 -34.71
N PRO A 21 6.34 -5.75 -35.51
CA PRO A 21 7.07 -6.90 -36.06
C PRO A 21 8.22 -6.55 -37.02
N ALA A 22 8.16 -5.35 -37.62
CA ALA A 22 9.14 -4.93 -38.62
C ALA A 22 10.37 -4.23 -38.01
N THR A 23 10.18 -3.53 -36.90
CA THR A 23 11.21 -2.66 -36.28
C THR A 23 11.65 -3.16 -34.91
N GLU A 24 10.89 -4.10 -34.31
CA GLU A 24 10.99 -4.52 -32.91
C GLU A 24 10.76 -3.37 -31.91
N GLN A 25 10.27 -2.22 -32.38
CA GLN A 25 9.93 -1.10 -31.51
C GLN A 25 8.71 -1.46 -30.66
N VAL A 26 8.76 -1.13 -29.37
CA VAL A 26 7.71 -1.44 -28.40
C VAL A 26 6.77 -0.24 -28.27
N TRP A 27 5.47 -0.47 -28.44
CA TRP A 27 4.44 0.56 -28.42
C TRP A 27 3.43 0.31 -27.31
N VAL A 28 3.00 1.37 -26.61
CA VAL A 28 1.80 1.36 -25.77
C VAL A 28 0.63 1.92 -26.56
N VAL A 29 -0.42 1.11 -26.73
CA VAL A 29 -1.58 1.41 -27.58
C VAL A 29 -2.80 1.73 -26.70
N GLU A 30 -3.37 2.93 -26.86
CA GLU A 30 -4.56 3.36 -26.13
C GLU A 30 -5.82 2.68 -26.73
N PRO A 31 -6.62 1.94 -25.95
CA PRO A 31 -7.76 1.18 -26.45
C PRO A 31 -8.77 2.02 -27.24
N ALA A 32 -9.15 3.19 -26.70
CA ALA A 32 -10.11 4.10 -27.31
C ALA A 32 -9.63 4.61 -28.68
N ARG A 33 -8.34 4.98 -28.78
CA ARG A 33 -7.76 5.50 -30.03
C ARG A 33 -7.60 4.40 -31.07
N ALA A 34 -7.20 3.20 -30.65
CA ALA A 34 -7.10 2.05 -31.52
C ALA A 34 -8.47 1.68 -32.11
N GLU A 35 -9.51 1.58 -31.27
CA GLU A 35 -10.88 1.32 -31.73
C GLU A 35 -11.37 2.41 -32.70
N ALA A 36 -11.19 3.68 -32.37
CA ALA A 36 -11.56 4.80 -33.24
C ALA A 36 -10.84 4.75 -34.60
N HIS A 37 -9.54 4.43 -34.60
CA HIS A 37 -8.77 4.27 -35.84
C HIS A 37 -9.31 3.12 -36.70
N LEU A 38 -9.57 1.96 -36.09
CA LEU A 38 -10.09 0.78 -36.78
C LEU A 38 -11.49 1.02 -37.36
N VAL A 39 -12.38 1.70 -36.62
CA VAL A 39 -13.72 2.07 -37.08
C VAL A 39 -13.65 3.03 -38.27
N ARG A 40 -12.74 4.01 -38.22
CA ARG A 40 -12.49 4.94 -39.34
C ARG A 40 -11.96 4.18 -40.56
N TYR A 41 -10.96 3.32 -40.37
CA TYR A 41 -10.36 2.52 -41.43
C TYR A 41 -11.40 1.64 -42.14
N ALA A 42 -12.23 0.94 -41.37
CA ALA A 42 -13.33 0.11 -41.89
C ALA A 42 -14.44 0.90 -42.60
N SER A 43 -14.48 2.23 -42.42
CA SER A 43 -15.48 3.10 -43.04
C SER A 43 -15.00 3.74 -44.36
N ILE A 44 -13.76 3.48 -44.79
CA ILE A 44 -13.23 3.99 -46.06
C ILE A 44 -13.88 3.22 -47.23
N PRO A 45 -14.59 3.90 -48.17
CA PRO A 45 -15.35 3.22 -49.24
C PRO A 45 -14.53 2.48 -50.32
N SER A 46 -13.21 2.34 -50.14
CA SER A 46 -12.27 1.93 -51.19
C SER A 46 -12.38 0.46 -51.62
N SER A 47 -13.04 -0.39 -50.84
CA SER A 47 -13.16 -1.82 -51.12
C SER A 47 -14.46 -2.25 -51.80
N GLY A 48 -15.47 -1.37 -51.91
CA GLY A 48 -16.81 -1.75 -52.40
C GLY A 48 -17.54 -2.78 -51.50
N VAL A 49 -16.93 -3.17 -50.38
CA VAL A 49 -17.47 -4.13 -49.40
C VAL A 49 -17.79 -3.37 -48.13
N VAL A 50 -19.05 -3.40 -47.70
CA VAL A 50 -19.46 -2.88 -46.39
C VAL A 50 -19.05 -3.91 -45.33
N ALA A 51 -17.86 -3.75 -44.76
CA ALA A 51 -17.43 -4.57 -43.63
C ALA A 51 -18.26 -4.26 -42.38
N SER A 52 -18.57 -5.27 -41.58
CA SER A 52 -19.09 -5.06 -40.23
C SER A 52 -18.03 -4.33 -39.41
N ARG A 53 -18.38 -3.17 -38.84
CA ARG A 53 -17.47 -2.40 -38.00
C ARG A 53 -17.10 -3.22 -36.76
N PRO A 54 -15.82 -3.38 -36.42
CA PRO A 54 -15.44 -3.94 -35.13
C PRO A 54 -16.04 -3.07 -34.02
N ARG A 55 -16.54 -3.70 -32.95
CA ARG A 55 -17.12 -3.03 -31.78
C ARG A 55 -16.53 -3.64 -30.52
N PHE A 56 -16.00 -2.79 -29.65
CA PHE A 56 -15.51 -3.14 -28.33
C PHE A 56 -16.28 -2.32 -27.28
N LEU A 57 -15.64 -1.42 -26.55
CA LEU A 57 -16.31 -0.56 -25.56
C LEU A 57 -16.64 0.84 -26.11
N GLY A 58 -16.07 1.25 -27.26
CA GLY A 58 -16.37 2.56 -27.85
C GLY A 58 -15.97 3.70 -26.92
N ASP A 59 -16.93 4.57 -26.57
CA ASP A 59 -16.68 5.72 -25.70
C ASP A 59 -16.60 5.33 -24.20
N ASP A 60 -16.87 4.07 -23.86
CA ASP A 60 -16.88 3.57 -22.48
C ASP A 60 -15.49 3.09 -21.98
N TRP A 61 -14.43 3.28 -22.77
CA TRP A 61 -13.06 2.97 -22.31
C TRP A 61 -12.65 3.91 -21.16
N PRO A 62 -12.21 3.38 -20.00
CA PRO A 62 -11.84 4.22 -18.87
C PRO A 62 -10.54 5.01 -19.09
N ALA A 63 -10.36 6.07 -18.31
CA ALA A 63 -9.23 6.99 -18.46
C ALA A 63 -7.93 6.41 -17.86
N THR A 64 -8.05 5.55 -16.85
CA THR A 64 -6.90 4.95 -16.16
C THR A 64 -6.94 3.42 -16.17
N LEU A 65 -5.77 2.79 -15.99
CA LEU A 65 -5.67 1.33 -15.93
C LEU A 65 -6.48 0.75 -14.76
N VAL A 66 -6.54 1.43 -13.61
CA VAL A 66 -7.28 0.96 -12.44
C VAL A 66 -8.78 1.01 -12.67
N GLU A 67 -9.30 2.07 -13.27
CA GLU A 67 -10.72 2.14 -13.67
C GLU A 67 -11.07 1.07 -14.72
N PHE A 68 -10.14 0.76 -15.63
CA PHE A 68 -10.28 -0.37 -16.53
C PHE A 68 -10.37 -1.71 -15.79
N LEU A 69 -9.49 -1.96 -14.81
CA LEU A 69 -9.55 -3.18 -14.01
C LEU A 69 -10.89 -3.31 -13.25
N ALA A 70 -11.53 -2.19 -12.92
CA ALA A 70 -12.86 -2.18 -12.30
C ALA A 70 -14.00 -2.63 -13.22
N LEU A 71 -13.77 -2.74 -14.55
CA LEU A 71 -14.69 -3.39 -15.48
C LEU A 71 -14.62 -4.93 -15.43
N GLU A 72 -13.70 -5.48 -14.62
CA GLU A 72 -13.51 -6.90 -14.36
C GLU A 72 -13.48 -7.76 -15.65
N GLY A 73 -14.16 -8.91 -15.65
CA GLY A 73 -14.13 -9.87 -16.75
C GLY A 73 -14.69 -9.34 -18.06
N GLU A 74 -15.68 -8.44 -18.04
CA GLU A 74 -16.26 -7.87 -19.26
C GLU A 74 -15.26 -6.93 -19.96
N GLY A 75 -14.62 -6.05 -19.18
CA GLY A 75 -13.55 -5.18 -19.67
C GLY A 75 -12.36 -5.96 -20.22
N MET A 76 -11.86 -6.94 -19.46
CA MET A 76 -10.75 -7.78 -19.89
C MET A 76 -11.06 -8.55 -21.18
N ALA A 77 -12.29 -9.08 -21.33
CA ALA A 77 -12.70 -9.77 -22.54
C ALA A 77 -12.77 -8.81 -23.75
N ALA A 78 -13.24 -7.58 -23.56
CA ALA A 78 -13.25 -6.56 -24.61
C ALA A 78 -11.83 -6.17 -25.03
N LEU A 79 -10.94 -5.91 -24.06
CA LEU A 79 -9.55 -5.55 -24.32
C LEU A 79 -8.80 -6.68 -25.04
N SER A 80 -8.98 -7.93 -24.60
CA SER A 80 -8.35 -9.09 -25.24
C SER A 80 -8.72 -9.21 -26.71
N ARG A 81 -9.99 -8.97 -27.07
CA ARG A 81 -10.42 -8.98 -28.47
C ARG A 81 -9.82 -7.81 -29.27
N LEU A 82 -9.73 -6.63 -28.68
CA LEU A 82 -9.15 -5.45 -29.32
C LEU A 82 -7.65 -5.63 -29.54
N ALA A 83 -6.90 -6.03 -28.51
CA ALA A 83 -5.46 -6.25 -28.58
C ALA A 83 -5.12 -7.30 -29.65
N ALA A 84 -5.78 -8.46 -29.63
CA ALA A 84 -5.58 -9.49 -30.64
C ALA A 84 -5.95 -9.00 -32.06
N TYR A 85 -6.93 -8.10 -32.19
CA TYR A 85 -7.24 -7.48 -33.49
C TYR A 85 -6.11 -6.57 -33.93
N VAL A 86 -5.63 -5.68 -33.05
CA VAL A 86 -4.56 -4.72 -33.34
C VAL A 86 -3.26 -5.43 -33.69
N GLU A 87 -2.85 -6.45 -32.94
CA GLU A 87 -1.66 -7.25 -33.23
C GLU A 87 -1.73 -7.88 -34.64
N ARG A 88 -2.86 -8.49 -34.99
CA ARG A 88 -3.05 -9.04 -36.35
C ARG A 88 -3.04 -7.95 -37.42
N PHE A 89 -3.68 -6.81 -37.16
CA PHE A 89 -3.75 -5.69 -38.10
C PHE A 89 -2.37 -5.08 -38.35
N VAL A 90 -1.58 -4.88 -37.31
CA VAL A 90 -0.19 -4.39 -37.41
C VAL A 90 0.69 -5.40 -38.15
N ALA A 91 0.56 -6.69 -37.84
CA ALA A 91 1.39 -7.73 -38.45
C ALA A 91 1.06 -8.00 -39.93
N GLN A 92 -0.19 -7.81 -40.35
CA GLN A 92 -0.68 -8.27 -41.67
C GLN A 92 -1.18 -7.16 -42.59
N SER A 93 -1.36 -5.94 -42.07
CA SER A 93 -2.02 -4.87 -42.82
C SER A 93 -1.26 -3.55 -42.74
N ASP A 94 -1.38 -2.81 -41.64
CA ASP A 94 -0.94 -1.41 -41.59
C ASP A 94 -0.45 -1.03 -40.18
N ALA A 95 0.88 -0.95 -40.03
CA ALA A 95 1.53 -0.53 -38.80
C ALA A 95 1.35 0.97 -38.50
N THR A 96 0.87 1.79 -39.45
CA THR A 96 0.62 3.23 -39.20
C THR A 96 -0.52 3.50 -38.20
N LEU A 97 -1.27 2.45 -37.83
CA LEU A 97 -2.16 2.49 -36.67
C LEU A 97 -1.40 2.84 -35.38
N LEU A 98 -0.20 2.31 -35.18
CA LEU A 98 0.59 2.48 -33.95
C LEU A 98 0.85 3.96 -33.61
N PRO A 99 1.47 4.78 -34.49
CA PRO A 99 1.64 6.22 -34.22
C PRO A 99 0.33 7.00 -34.16
N SER A 100 -0.78 6.46 -34.70
CA SER A 100 -2.09 7.10 -34.63
C SER A 100 -2.83 6.81 -33.31
N ALA A 101 -2.56 5.67 -32.69
CA ALA A 101 -3.31 5.11 -31.57
C ALA A 101 -2.49 4.91 -30.29
N GLY A 102 -1.19 5.15 -30.34
CA GLY A 102 -0.29 4.91 -29.22
C GLY A 102 0.98 5.75 -29.29
N SER A 103 1.92 5.40 -28.42
CA SER A 103 3.23 6.03 -28.31
C SER A 103 4.29 4.93 -28.21
N ALA A 104 5.48 5.18 -28.77
CA ALA A 104 6.62 4.32 -28.50
C ALA A 104 6.94 4.38 -27.01
N VAL A 105 7.20 3.23 -26.39
CA VAL A 105 7.45 3.15 -24.94
C VAL A 105 8.68 3.96 -24.53
N GLU A 106 9.68 4.07 -25.42
CA GLU A 106 10.89 4.87 -25.19
C GLU A 106 10.67 6.39 -25.20
N ASP A 107 9.56 6.85 -25.81
CA ASP A 107 9.23 8.27 -25.96
C ASP A 107 8.33 8.79 -24.82
N VAL A 108 7.95 7.93 -23.88
CA VAL A 108 7.04 8.28 -22.78
C VAL A 108 7.62 7.96 -21.41
N GLU A 109 7.16 8.68 -20.39
CA GLU A 109 7.46 8.33 -19.01
C GLU A 109 6.53 7.20 -18.57
N LEU A 110 7.05 5.98 -18.42
CA LEU A 110 6.30 4.89 -17.80
C LEU A 110 6.09 5.17 -16.30
N LEU A 111 4.85 5.05 -15.87
CA LEU A 111 4.48 5.05 -14.47
C LEU A 111 4.55 3.63 -13.91
N ALA A 112 4.43 3.52 -12.59
CA ALA A 112 4.07 2.24 -12.00
C ALA A 112 2.71 1.78 -12.58
N PRO A 113 2.51 0.49 -12.92
CA PRO A 113 1.24 0.02 -13.49
C PRO A 113 0.01 0.46 -12.68
N VAL A 114 0.12 0.44 -11.35
CA VAL A 114 -0.83 1.08 -10.43
C VAL A 114 -0.12 2.25 -9.73
N PRO A 115 -0.22 3.49 -10.22
CA PRO A 115 0.54 4.62 -9.65
C PRO A 115 0.00 5.10 -8.31
N ARG A 116 -1.27 4.81 -8.01
CA ARG A 116 -1.98 5.19 -6.78
C ARG A 116 -2.58 3.95 -6.11
N PRO A 117 -1.76 3.00 -5.66
CA PRO A 117 -2.29 1.78 -5.07
C PRO A 117 -3.06 2.14 -3.79
N ARG A 118 -4.32 1.67 -3.71
CA ARG A 118 -5.14 1.78 -2.50
C ARG A 118 -4.60 0.84 -1.43
N LEU A 119 -4.37 -0.41 -1.82
CA LEU A 119 -3.58 -1.38 -1.06
C LEU A 119 -2.25 -1.62 -1.77
N TYR A 120 -1.14 -1.47 -1.03
CA TYR A 120 0.19 -1.86 -1.50
C TYR A 120 0.87 -2.66 -0.40
N TRP A 121 0.48 -3.93 -0.30
CA TRP A 121 0.79 -4.77 0.85
C TRP A 121 1.93 -5.75 0.55
N GLY A 122 3.00 -5.61 1.31
CA GLY A 122 4.22 -6.41 1.13
C GLY A 122 4.40 -7.46 2.20
N LEU A 123 4.50 -8.72 1.80
CA LEU A 123 4.80 -9.80 2.73
C LEU A 123 6.25 -9.73 3.23
N VAL A 124 6.48 -10.32 4.40
CA VAL A 124 7.80 -10.45 5.01
C VAL A 124 8.10 -11.91 5.35
N ALA A 125 9.37 -12.30 5.19
CA ALA A 125 9.84 -13.65 5.53
C ALA A 125 9.05 -14.78 4.85
N ASN A 126 8.58 -14.57 3.62
CA ASN A 126 7.80 -15.54 2.86
C ASN A 126 8.67 -16.46 1.95
N ALA A 127 9.95 -16.62 2.28
CA ALA A 127 10.89 -17.47 1.55
C ALA A 127 11.70 -18.38 2.50
N PRO A 128 11.99 -19.64 2.12
CA PRO A 128 12.77 -20.57 2.93
C PRO A 128 14.16 -20.07 3.31
N SER A 129 14.76 -19.21 2.47
CA SER A 129 16.09 -18.62 2.72
C SER A 129 16.14 -17.86 4.04
N PHE A 130 15.05 -17.22 4.47
CA PHE A 130 15.00 -16.50 5.73
C PHE A 130 15.26 -17.40 6.95
N VAL A 131 14.80 -18.65 6.88
CA VAL A 131 15.09 -19.67 7.90
C VAL A 131 16.46 -20.28 7.68
N ARG A 132 16.80 -20.65 6.43
CA ARG A 132 18.06 -21.33 6.11
C ARG A 132 19.30 -20.48 6.40
N ASN A 133 19.22 -19.16 6.22
CA ASN A 133 20.34 -18.24 6.41
C ASN A 133 20.53 -17.80 7.87
N ASN A 134 19.59 -18.10 8.76
CA ASN A 134 19.69 -17.76 10.17
C ASN A 134 19.40 -19.00 11.04
N PRO A 135 20.44 -19.69 11.56
CA PRO A 135 20.28 -20.92 12.33
C PRO A 135 19.54 -20.71 13.68
N ASN A 136 19.39 -19.46 14.12
CA ASN A 136 18.58 -19.12 15.30
C ASN A 136 17.08 -18.98 14.95
N THR A 137 16.72 -19.09 13.67
CA THR A 137 15.33 -19.16 13.22
C THR A 137 14.78 -20.57 13.33
N ARG A 138 13.92 -20.77 14.33
CA ARG A 138 13.33 -22.07 14.68
C ARG A 138 11.84 -22.20 14.33
N ILE A 139 11.20 -21.15 13.84
CA ILE A 139 9.76 -21.09 13.58
C ILE A 139 9.53 -20.44 12.21
N LEU A 140 8.57 -20.98 11.47
CA LEU A 140 8.10 -20.50 10.16
C LEU A 140 6.76 -19.80 10.34
N ASN A 141 6.58 -18.64 9.72
CA ASN A 141 5.28 -17.96 9.71
C ASN A 141 4.27 -18.85 8.97
N LEU A 142 3.24 -19.32 9.67
CA LEU A 142 2.16 -20.11 9.09
C LEU A 142 0.97 -19.26 8.64
N PHE A 143 1.07 -17.94 8.75
CA PHE A 143 0.10 -17.00 8.21
C PHE A 143 0.82 -15.81 7.55
N PRO A 144 0.17 -15.11 6.61
CA PRO A 144 0.76 -13.95 5.96
C PRO A 144 1.11 -12.85 6.96
N LEU A 145 2.39 -12.49 7.01
CA LEU A 145 2.89 -11.30 7.70
C LEU A 145 3.39 -10.34 6.63
N GLY A 146 3.13 -9.05 6.82
CA GLY A 146 3.41 -8.02 5.83
C GLY A 146 2.97 -6.62 6.25
N HIS A 147 3.39 -5.61 5.50
CA HIS A 147 3.18 -4.21 5.81
C HIS A 147 2.55 -3.45 4.64
N GLN A 148 1.68 -2.50 4.95
CA GLN A 148 1.13 -1.58 3.95
C GLN A 148 2.19 -0.53 3.58
N ARG A 149 2.25 -0.14 2.31
CA ARG A 149 3.09 0.97 1.83
C ARG A 149 2.24 2.20 1.45
N PRO A 150 2.67 3.41 1.81
CA PRO A 150 2.05 4.65 1.32
C PRO A 150 2.27 4.85 -0.18
N GLN A 151 1.42 5.66 -0.81
CA GLN A 151 1.51 5.97 -2.24
C GLN A 151 2.81 6.69 -2.62
N GLY A 152 3.41 7.46 -1.69
CA GLY A 152 4.72 8.10 -1.88
C GLY A 152 5.88 7.13 -2.13
N ALA A 153 5.74 5.87 -1.70
CA ALA A 153 6.74 4.83 -1.95
C ALA A 153 6.70 4.29 -3.39
N ALA A 154 5.54 4.33 -4.05
CA ALA A 154 5.34 3.76 -5.38
C ALA A 154 5.93 4.66 -6.47
N ILE A 155 6.83 4.12 -7.28
CA ILE A 155 7.45 4.81 -8.42
C ILE A 155 7.53 3.88 -9.64
N GLY A 156 7.54 4.45 -10.85
CA GLY A 156 7.64 3.70 -12.09
C GLY A 156 9.08 3.39 -12.53
N PRO A 157 9.25 2.75 -13.70
CA PRO A 157 10.55 2.61 -14.35
C PRO A 157 11.24 3.96 -14.57
N GLY A 158 12.56 4.01 -14.40
CA GLY A 158 13.39 5.20 -14.64
C GLY A 158 13.30 6.27 -13.54
N ALA A 159 12.25 6.28 -12.73
CA ALA A 159 12.12 7.18 -11.58
C ALA A 159 13.16 6.83 -10.49
N PRO A 160 13.81 7.83 -9.84
CA PRO A 160 14.90 7.55 -8.93
C PRO A 160 14.44 6.99 -7.58
N VAL A 161 15.16 5.97 -7.09
CA VAL A 161 15.14 5.54 -5.70
C VAL A 161 16.09 6.42 -4.91
N THR A 162 15.59 7.03 -3.84
CA THR A 162 16.34 8.03 -3.08
C THR A 162 16.76 7.47 -1.72
N PHE A 163 18.04 7.57 -1.35
CA PHE A 163 18.58 7.04 -0.10
C PHE A 163 19.28 8.10 0.76
N ARG A 164 19.34 7.84 2.07
CA ARG A 164 20.01 8.62 3.13
C ARG A 164 21.24 7.91 3.71
N HIS A 165 22.20 7.51 2.89
CA HIS A 165 23.43 6.88 3.38
C HIS A 165 24.60 7.35 2.54
N GLY A 166 25.65 7.88 3.17
CA GLY A 166 26.85 8.45 2.54
C GLY A 166 27.58 7.48 1.60
N HIS A 167 26.98 7.27 0.43
CA HIS A 167 27.37 6.37 -0.64
C HIS A 167 27.33 4.86 -0.34
N HIS A 168 26.67 4.40 0.72
CA HIS A 168 26.52 2.97 1.03
C HIS A 168 25.07 2.53 1.04
N LEU A 169 24.69 1.58 0.18
CA LEU A 169 23.39 0.94 0.23
C LEU A 169 23.36 -0.02 1.43
N PRO A 170 22.31 0.00 2.26
CA PRO A 170 22.18 -0.99 3.31
C PRO A 170 22.25 -2.43 2.78
N LEU A 171 22.70 -3.36 3.62
CA LEU A 171 22.63 -4.79 3.29
C LEU A 171 21.16 -5.18 3.02
N MET A 172 20.88 -5.85 1.90
CA MET A 172 19.52 -6.15 1.43
C MET A 172 18.66 -4.91 1.12
N ALA A 173 19.28 -3.78 0.78
CA ALA A 173 18.56 -2.53 0.51
C ALA A 173 17.53 -2.59 -0.61
N PHE A 174 17.55 -3.58 -1.50
CA PHE A 174 16.64 -3.70 -2.65
C PHE A 174 16.50 -5.15 -3.04
N ASN A 175 15.31 -5.64 -3.39
CA ASN A 175 15.12 -7.05 -3.67
C ASN A 175 13.98 -7.25 -4.67
N VAL A 176 14.16 -8.14 -5.63
CA VAL A 176 13.11 -8.52 -6.56
C VAL A 176 11.99 -9.27 -5.84
N GLU A 177 10.75 -8.83 -6.05
CA GLU A 177 9.54 -9.47 -5.56
C GLU A 177 8.49 -9.60 -6.65
N LEU A 178 7.85 -10.77 -6.71
CA LEU A 178 6.65 -10.96 -7.52
C LEU A 178 5.50 -10.23 -6.84
N ALA A 179 4.78 -9.40 -7.60
CA ALA A 179 3.56 -8.78 -7.15
C ALA A 179 2.35 -9.23 -7.97
N VAL A 180 1.24 -9.41 -7.28
CA VAL A 180 -0.08 -9.73 -7.82
C VAL A 180 -0.92 -8.46 -7.81
N VAL A 181 -1.53 -8.15 -8.95
CA VAL A 181 -2.53 -7.09 -9.05
C VAL A 181 -3.92 -7.71 -9.07
N ILE A 182 -4.78 -7.27 -8.15
CA ILE A 182 -6.17 -7.69 -8.08
C ILE A 182 -6.95 -7.08 -9.26
N GLY A 183 -7.76 -7.89 -9.95
CA GLY A 183 -8.61 -7.50 -11.09
C GLY A 183 -10.10 -7.66 -10.84
N LYS A 184 -10.49 -8.19 -9.68
CA LYS A 184 -11.88 -8.40 -9.30
C LYS A 184 -12.08 -8.16 -7.81
N ALA A 185 -13.09 -7.38 -7.46
CA ALA A 185 -13.38 -7.09 -6.05
C ALA A 185 -13.83 -8.36 -5.30
N GLY A 186 -13.52 -8.45 -4.01
CA GLY A 186 -14.01 -9.56 -3.20
C GLY A 186 -13.65 -9.48 -1.73
N ARG A 187 -14.53 -10.09 -0.93
CA ARG A 187 -14.35 -10.33 0.50
C ARG A 187 -14.71 -11.80 0.77
N TYR A 188 -14.08 -12.39 1.77
CA TYR A 188 -14.25 -13.80 2.13
C TYR A 188 -13.98 -14.77 0.97
N ILE A 189 -12.92 -14.51 0.19
CA ILE A 189 -12.60 -15.27 -1.01
C ILE A 189 -12.07 -16.64 -0.58
N PRO A 190 -12.71 -17.76 -0.98
CA PRO A 190 -12.21 -19.08 -0.64
C PRO A 190 -10.94 -19.39 -1.46
N LEU A 191 -10.06 -20.22 -0.88
CA LEU A 191 -8.75 -20.56 -1.45
C LEU A 191 -8.82 -20.98 -2.93
N ASN A 192 -9.79 -21.82 -3.29
CA ASN A 192 -9.96 -22.35 -4.66
C ASN A 192 -10.51 -21.34 -5.68
N ARG A 193 -10.88 -20.13 -5.25
CA ARG A 193 -11.35 -19.03 -6.11
C ARG A 193 -10.38 -17.84 -6.11
N ALA A 194 -9.34 -17.86 -5.29
CA ALA A 194 -8.41 -16.74 -5.15
C ALA A 194 -7.78 -16.31 -6.49
N MET A 195 -7.37 -17.25 -7.33
CA MET A 195 -6.76 -16.95 -8.64
C MET A 195 -7.74 -16.38 -9.67
N ASP A 196 -9.05 -16.38 -9.40
CA ASP A 196 -10.05 -15.71 -10.24
C ASP A 196 -10.09 -14.20 -10.00
N HIS A 197 -9.48 -13.75 -8.89
CA HIS A 197 -9.37 -12.33 -8.54
C HIS A 197 -8.10 -11.67 -9.04
N VAL A 198 -7.19 -12.43 -9.64
CA VAL A 198 -5.89 -11.93 -10.14
C VAL A 198 -6.02 -11.43 -11.57
N ALA A 199 -5.71 -10.15 -11.80
CA ALA A 199 -5.58 -9.58 -13.14
C ALA A 199 -4.29 -10.08 -13.82
N GLY A 200 -3.20 -10.11 -13.04
CA GLY A 200 -1.87 -10.41 -13.54
C GLY A 200 -0.79 -10.10 -12.52
N TYR A 201 0.44 -9.98 -13.03
CA TYR A 201 1.65 -9.88 -12.24
C TYR A 201 2.50 -8.70 -12.69
N THR A 202 3.28 -8.14 -11.77
CA THR A 202 4.28 -7.10 -12.04
C THR A 202 5.51 -7.34 -11.17
N VAL A 203 6.64 -6.74 -11.53
CA VAL A 203 7.82 -6.71 -10.65
C VAL A 203 7.64 -5.59 -9.63
N VAL A 204 8.02 -5.88 -8.39
CA VAL A 204 8.24 -4.88 -7.33
C VAL A 204 9.68 -4.98 -6.86
N ASN A 205 10.32 -3.84 -6.68
CA ASN A 205 11.58 -3.75 -5.96
C ASN A 205 11.30 -3.41 -4.48
N ASP A 206 11.45 -4.37 -3.58
CA ASP A 206 11.35 -4.14 -2.14
C ASP A 206 12.62 -3.44 -1.64
N VAL A 207 12.59 -2.11 -1.71
CA VAL A 207 13.68 -1.27 -1.23
C VAL A 207 13.49 -0.98 0.26
N SER A 208 14.60 -0.95 1.00
CA SER A 208 14.63 -0.64 2.42
C SER A 208 15.78 0.30 2.78
N GLY A 209 15.47 1.29 3.62
CA GLY A 209 16.42 2.21 4.24
C GLY A 209 16.39 2.15 5.76
N THR A 210 17.14 3.05 6.40
CA THR A 210 17.31 3.11 7.87
C THR A 210 16.77 4.40 8.49
N TYR A 211 15.89 5.13 7.78
CA TYR A 211 15.36 6.44 8.19
C TYR A 211 14.90 6.46 9.65
N TYR A 212 13.97 5.58 10.01
CA TYR A 212 13.46 5.49 11.37
C TYR A 212 14.54 5.06 12.38
N TYR A 213 15.43 4.13 12.02
CA TYR A 213 16.54 3.71 12.87
C TYR A 213 17.46 4.88 13.23
N GLY A 214 17.66 5.82 12.31
CA GLY A 214 18.46 7.02 12.53
C GLY A 214 17.83 8.03 13.50
N LEU A 215 16.50 7.98 13.68
CA LEU A 215 15.79 8.83 14.64
C LEU A 215 15.93 8.33 16.09
N VAL A 216 16.27 7.04 16.27
CA VAL A 216 16.33 6.42 17.59
C VAL A 216 17.54 6.94 18.38
N PRO A 217 17.33 7.48 19.61
CA PRO A 217 18.42 7.94 20.47
C PRO A 217 19.51 6.88 20.65
N GLY A 218 20.76 7.27 20.38
CA GLY A 218 21.92 6.38 20.48
C GLY A 218 22.12 5.43 19.30
N ASN A 219 21.31 5.52 18.24
CA ASN A 219 21.34 4.61 17.09
C ASN A 219 21.80 5.25 15.76
N ALA A 220 22.10 6.55 15.75
CA ALA A 220 22.64 7.23 14.58
C ALA A 220 23.90 6.52 14.06
N GLY A 221 23.90 6.14 12.78
CA GLY A 221 25.03 5.46 12.12
C GLY A 221 25.20 3.97 12.46
N ARG A 222 24.26 3.35 13.20
CA ARG A 222 24.33 1.92 13.61
C ARG A 222 23.54 0.95 12.73
N GLY A 223 23.00 1.43 11.60
CA GLY A 223 22.23 0.62 10.66
C GLY A 223 20.95 0.03 11.27
N TYR A 224 20.65 -1.23 10.95
CA TYR A 224 19.44 -1.94 11.38
C TYR A 224 19.47 -2.47 12.83
N SER A 225 20.55 -2.20 13.58
CA SER A 225 20.57 -2.55 15.00
C SER A 225 19.73 -1.53 15.78
N LEU A 226 19.09 -1.96 16.87
CA LEU A 226 18.37 -1.08 17.79
C LEU A 226 18.89 -1.31 19.22
N PRO A 227 18.92 -0.28 20.07
CA PRO A 227 19.25 -0.47 21.49
C PRO A 227 18.22 -1.39 22.17
N GLU A 228 18.64 -2.11 23.22
CA GLU A 228 17.81 -3.14 23.89
C GLU A 228 16.45 -2.61 24.39
N ARG A 229 16.38 -1.35 24.85
CA ARG A 229 15.13 -0.70 25.27
C ARG A 229 14.11 -0.55 24.12
N TYR A 230 14.55 -0.57 22.87
CA TYR A 230 13.74 -0.41 21.66
C TYR A 230 13.47 -1.76 20.95
N SER A 231 13.49 -2.86 21.71
CA SER A 231 13.46 -4.23 21.16
C SER A 231 12.07 -4.90 21.15
N ASP A 232 10.99 -4.20 21.52
CA ASP A 232 9.65 -4.75 21.36
C ASP A 232 9.26 -4.89 19.88
N TRP A 233 8.29 -5.77 19.62
CA TRP A 233 7.92 -6.10 18.24
C TRP A 233 7.37 -4.93 17.45
N LEU A 234 6.45 -4.15 18.05
CA LEU A 234 5.82 -3.03 17.34
C LEU A 234 6.87 -1.99 16.96
N TYR A 235 7.86 -1.77 17.82
CA TYR A 235 8.98 -0.89 17.52
C TYR A 235 9.87 -1.44 16.40
N GLN A 236 10.23 -2.72 16.44
CA GLN A 236 10.99 -3.36 15.36
C GLN A 236 10.24 -3.33 14.03
N ALA A 237 8.91 -3.53 14.06
CA ALA A 237 8.04 -3.41 12.89
C ALA A 237 7.99 -1.97 12.37
N THR A 238 7.85 -0.97 13.24
CA THR A 238 7.93 0.45 12.87
C THR A 238 9.29 0.77 12.25
N ALA A 239 10.40 0.32 12.84
CA ALA A 239 11.73 0.62 12.33
C ALA A 239 12.00 -0.07 10.99
N SER A 240 11.79 -1.39 10.93
CA SER A 240 12.03 -2.19 9.72
C SER A 240 11.10 -1.78 8.59
N TRP A 241 9.80 -1.76 8.83
CA TRP A 241 8.83 -1.46 7.78
C TRP A 241 8.74 0.04 7.51
N GLY A 242 8.98 0.91 8.48
CA GLY A 242 9.16 2.34 8.25
C GLY A 242 10.28 2.62 7.25
N GLY A 243 11.40 1.89 7.37
CA GLY A 243 12.46 1.88 6.38
C GLY A 243 12.04 1.40 4.98
N LYS A 244 10.93 0.67 4.84
CA LYS A 244 10.36 0.20 3.56
C LYS A 244 9.17 1.04 3.08
N LYS A 245 8.63 1.90 3.94
CA LYS A 245 7.47 2.76 3.65
C LYS A 245 7.88 4.14 3.15
N ALA A 246 9.14 4.51 3.37
CA ALA A 246 9.65 5.80 2.94
C ALA A 246 9.49 6.01 1.44
N ASP A 247 9.42 7.27 1.05
CA ASP A 247 9.17 7.64 -0.34
C ASP A 247 10.20 7.00 -1.29
N THR A 248 9.75 6.67 -2.50
CA THR A 248 10.55 6.06 -3.57
C THR A 248 11.02 4.62 -3.33
N LEU A 249 10.73 4.01 -2.17
CA LEU A 249 11.28 2.70 -1.81
C LEU A 249 10.42 1.49 -2.20
N ALA A 250 9.41 1.67 -3.04
CA ALA A 250 8.63 0.56 -3.59
C ALA A 250 8.40 0.69 -5.12
N PRO A 251 9.47 0.77 -5.94
CA PRO A 251 9.33 0.75 -7.39
C PRO A 251 8.51 -0.44 -7.88
N MET A 252 7.69 -0.21 -8.91
CA MET A 252 6.83 -1.23 -9.51
C MET A 252 6.79 -1.08 -11.03
N GLY A 253 6.87 -2.18 -11.76
CA GLY A 253 6.80 -2.20 -13.23
C GLY A 253 7.64 -3.32 -13.84
N PRO A 254 8.04 -3.22 -15.12
CA PRO A 254 7.69 -2.16 -16.05
C PRO A 254 6.22 -2.22 -16.53
N PHE A 255 5.60 -3.40 -16.47
CA PHE A 255 4.25 -3.65 -16.94
C PHE A 255 3.44 -4.47 -15.94
N LEU A 256 2.12 -4.38 -16.05
CA LEU A 256 1.21 -5.42 -15.55
C LEU A 256 1.05 -6.47 -16.65
N VAL A 257 1.52 -7.69 -16.43
CA VAL A 257 1.41 -8.80 -17.38
C VAL A 257 0.25 -9.70 -16.97
N THR A 258 -0.69 -9.92 -17.88
CA THR A 258 -1.92 -10.67 -17.57
C THR A 258 -1.63 -12.13 -17.26
N LYS A 259 -2.49 -12.72 -16.43
CA LYS A 259 -2.33 -14.09 -15.92
C LYS A 259 -2.12 -15.16 -17.00
N ASP A 260 -2.75 -14.99 -18.17
CA ASP A 260 -2.68 -15.90 -19.31
C ASP A 260 -1.33 -15.89 -20.04
N GLU A 261 -0.56 -14.81 -19.97
CA GLU A 261 0.79 -14.76 -20.58
C GLU A 261 1.85 -15.45 -19.72
N ILE A 262 1.69 -15.39 -18.39
CA ILE A 262 2.66 -15.97 -17.46
C ILE A 262 2.49 -17.48 -17.32
N GLY A 263 1.25 -17.98 -17.41
CA GLY A 263 0.97 -19.39 -17.17
C GLY A 263 1.13 -19.77 -15.69
N ASP A 264 2.30 -20.29 -15.30
CA ASP A 264 2.60 -20.70 -13.91
C ASP A 264 3.40 -19.61 -13.16
N PRO A 265 2.76 -18.84 -12.25
CA PRO A 265 3.45 -17.78 -11.50
C PRO A 265 4.49 -18.31 -10.51
N TYR A 266 4.52 -19.61 -10.22
CA TYR A 266 5.48 -20.25 -9.33
C TYR A 266 6.71 -20.82 -10.06
N ASN A 267 6.84 -20.57 -11.36
CA ASN A 267 7.94 -21.08 -12.17
C ASN A 267 8.64 -19.98 -12.98
N LEU A 268 9.08 -18.92 -12.31
CA LEU A 268 9.76 -17.78 -12.93
C LEU A 268 11.13 -17.56 -12.29
N LEU A 269 12.16 -17.45 -13.11
CA LEU A 269 13.47 -16.96 -12.68
C LEU A 269 13.40 -15.47 -12.33
N MET A 270 14.12 -15.09 -11.29
CA MET A 270 14.14 -13.72 -10.79
C MET A 270 15.58 -13.27 -10.57
N TYR A 271 15.90 -12.02 -10.92
CA TYR A 271 17.24 -11.48 -10.80
C TYR A 271 17.24 -10.11 -10.14
N THR A 272 18.26 -9.87 -9.31
CA THR A 272 18.56 -8.55 -8.77
C THR A 272 19.96 -8.15 -9.23
N ARG A 273 20.12 -6.97 -9.84
CA ARG A 273 21.40 -6.44 -10.31
C ARG A 273 21.61 -5.01 -9.84
N GLN A 274 22.89 -4.65 -9.71
CA GLN A 274 23.35 -3.29 -9.47
C GLN A 274 24.26 -2.87 -10.61
N SER A 275 23.81 -1.91 -11.42
CA SER A 275 24.57 -1.40 -12.57
C SER A 275 25.07 -2.51 -13.51
N GLY A 276 24.19 -3.45 -13.86
CA GLY A 276 24.47 -4.62 -14.71
C GLY A 276 25.17 -5.78 -14.00
N ARG A 277 25.58 -5.64 -12.74
CA ARG A 277 26.24 -6.71 -11.96
C ARG A 277 25.20 -7.51 -11.19
N THR A 278 25.05 -8.80 -11.49
CA THR A 278 24.11 -9.70 -10.81
C THR A 278 24.47 -9.86 -9.32
N ARG A 279 23.64 -9.30 -8.45
CA ARG A 279 23.80 -9.40 -6.99
C ARG A 279 23.26 -10.72 -6.45
N ASP A 280 22.09 -11.12 -6.91
CA ASP A 280 21.46 -12.39 -6.57
C ASP A 280 20.50 -12.88 -7.65
N ARG A 281 20.14 -14.14 -7.52
CA ARG A 281 19.14 -14.84 -8.31
C ARG A 281 18.17 -15.55 -7.37
N ALA A 282 16.90 -15.50 -7.71
CA ALA A 282 15.81 -16.16 -7.01
C ALA A 282 14.88 -16.90 -7.99
N HIS A 283 13.86 -17.56 -7.46
CA HIS A 283 12.84 -18.27 -8.21
C HIS A 283 11.49 -18.13 -7.52
N SER A 284 10.44 -17.80 -8.26
CA SER A 284 9.10 -17.53 -7.68
C SER A 284 8.50 -18.76 -6.97
N GLY A 285 8.88 -19.97 -7.35
CA GLY A 285 8.48 -21.20 -6.65
C GLY A 285 9.06 -21.37 -5.23
N ALA A 286 9.96 -20.50 -4.79
CA ALA A 286 10.46 -20.52 -3.42
C ALA A 286 9.50 -19.85 -2.42
N THR A 287 8.23 -19.58 -2.78
CA THR A 287 7.28 -18.89 -1.90
C THR A 287 6.79 -19.88 -0.83
N LEU A 288 6.81 -19.50 0.45
CA LEU A 288 6.27 -20.32 1.53
C LEU A 288 4.73 -20.32 1.57
N LEU A 289 4.14 -19.13 1.45
CA LEU A 289 2.70 -18.90 1.43
C LEU A 289 2.30 -18.43 0.03
N GLY A 290 1.68 -19.34 -0.73
CA GLY A 290 1.20 -19.05 -2.08
C GLY A 290 0.13 -17.95 -2.14
N ILE A 291 -0.05 -17.42 -3.35
CA ILE A 291 -0.98 -16.36 -3.74
C ILE A 291 -2.39 -16.64 -3.23
N GLU A 292 -2.86 -17.87 -3.39
CA GLU A 292 -4.20 -18.28 -3.01
C GLU A 292 -4.44 -18.11 -1.52
N ARG A 293 -3.47 -18.55 -0.71
CA ARG A 293 -3.56 -18.49 0.75
C ARG A 293 -3.52 -17.05 1.25
N VAL A 294 -2.71 -16.21 0.62
CA VAL A 294 -2.57 -14.80 0.99
C VAL A 294 -3.84 -14.03 0.66
N ILE A 295 -4.40 -14.20 -0.54
CA ILE A 295 -5.68 -13.59 -0.93
C ILE A 295 -6.81 -14.08 -0.02
N SER A 296 -6.92 -15.39 0.22
CA SER A 296 -7.97 -15.94 1.06
C SER A 296 -7.86 -15.45 2.52
N TRP A 297 -6.64 -15.36 3.05
CA TRP A 297 -6.41 -14.84 4.40
C TRP A 297 -6.72 -13.34 4.51
N TYR A 298 -6.21 -12.50 3.61
CA TYR A 298 -6.45 -11.05 3.66
C TYR A 298 -7.93 -10.73 3.51
N SER A 299 -8.58 -11.35 2.50
CA SER A 299 -10.00 -11.17 2.24
C SER A 299 -10.91 -11.69 3.36
N SER A 300 -10.38 -12.48 4.31
CA SER A 300 -11.15 -12.97 5.46
C SER A 300 -11.53 -11.88 6.47
N PHE A 301 -10.95 -10.68 6.37
CA PHE A 301 -11.25 -9.57 7.27
C PHE A 301 -11.42 -8.23 6.55
N ALA A 302 -10.67 -7.96 5.47
CA ALA A 302 -10.72 -6.70 4.71
C ALA A 302 -11.02 -6.96 3.23
N SER A 303 -11.67 -6.02 2.55
CA SER A 303 -12.02 -6.18 1.13
C SER A 303 -10.82 -5.94 0.21
N LEU A 304 -10.73 -6.74 -0.85
CA LEU A 304 -9.82 -6.54 -1.98
C LEU A 304 -10.58 -5.90 -3.14
N HIS A 305 -9.91 -4.99 -3.84
CA HIS A 305 -10.46 -4.19 -4.94
C HIS A 305 -9.54 -4.26 -6.17
N PRO A 306 -10.09 -4.09 -7.38
CA PRO A 306 -9.29 -3.94 -8.59
C PRO A 306 -8.21 -2.85 -8.44
N GLY A 307 -6.98 -3.17 -8.83
CA GLY A 307 -5.81 -2.31 -8.64
C GLY A 307 -5.08 -2.46 -7.30
N ASP A 308 -5.62 -3.22 -6.33
CA ASP A 308 -4.85 -3.56 -5.13
C ASP A 308 -3.62 -4.40 -5.48
N VAL A 309 -2.49 -4.11 -4.83
CA VAL A 309 -1.19 -4.74 -5.10
C VAL A 309 -0.73 -5.50 -3.87
N ILE A 310 -0.43 -6.79 -4.04
CA ILE A 310 0.15 -7.66 -3.00
C ILE A 310 1.49 -8.19 -3.51
N HIS A 311 2.58 -7.95 -2.79
CA HIS A 311 3.92 -8.40 -3.18
C HIS A 311 4.50 -9.42 -2.19
N PHE A 312 5.14 -10.47 -2.71
CA PHE A 312 5.23 -11.78 -2.05
C PHE A 312 6.50 -12.05 -1.23
N ALA A 313 7.14 -10.98 -0.75
CA ALA A 313 8.43 -10.98 -0.09
C ALA A 313 9.60 -11.36 -1.01
N THR A 314 10.79 -11.03 -0.55
CA THR A 314 12.05 -11.33 -1.23
C THR A 314 12.19 -12.84 -1.36
N MET A 315 12.15 -13.28 -2.61
CA MET A 315 12.30 -14.68 -2.97
C MET A 315 13.77 -15.06 -2.82
N GLY A 316 14.03 -16.19 -2.16
CA GLY A 316 15.36 -16.49 -1.64
C GLY A 316 16.46 -16.59 -2.69
N VAL A 317 17.67 -16.21 -2.29
CA VAL A 317 18.88 -16.42 -3.08
C VAL A 317 19.16 -17.92 -3.19
N ASP A 318 19.48 -18.40 -4.38
CA ASP A 318 19.88 -19.78 -4.67
C ASP A 318 21.23 -20.22 -4.04
N GLY A 319 21.83 -19.38 -3.18
CA GLY A 319 23.10 -19.63 -2.51
C GLY A 319 24.27 -18.82 -3.05
N LEU A 320 24.09 -17.96 -4.06
CA LEU A 320 25.11 -17.00 -4.48
C LEU A 320 25.18 -15.80 -3.51
N PRO A 321 26.28 -15.57 -2.79
CA PRO A 321 26.38 -14.46 -1.87
C PRO A 321 26.30 -13.10 -2.58
N VAL A 322 25.57 -12.20 -1.94
CA VAL A 322 25.54 -10.75 -2.18
C VAL A 322 26.97 -10.24 -2.39
N PHE A 323 27.21 -9.51 -3.49
CA PHE A 323 28.47 -8.80 -3.70
C PHE A 323 28.80 -7.96 -2.45
N PRO A 324 30.04 -7.99 -1.94
CA PRO A 324 30.43 -7.17 -0.79
C PRO A 324 30.50 -5.66 -1.10
N ASP A 325 30.38 -5.28 -2.37
CA ASP A 325 30.37 -3.88 -2.79
C ASP A 325 28.94 -3.35 -2.80
N ASP A 326 28.62 -2.57 -1.78
CA ASP A 326 27.33 -1.91 -1.56
C ASP A 326 27.36 -0.42 -1.94
N THR A 327 28.39 0.01 -2.69
CA THR A 327 28.61 1.42 -2.97
C THR A 327 27.57 1.98 -3.94
N ALA A 328 26.88 3.05 -3.54
CA ALA A 328 26.04 3.87 -4.40
C ALA A 328 26.88 4.99 -5.05
N GLU A 329 27.61 4.64 -6.10
CA GLU A 329 28.33 5.59 -6.94
C GLU A 329 27.38 6.44 -7.80
N PRO A 330 27.81 7.62 -8.29
CA PRO A 330 27.09 8.35 -9.32
C PRO A 330 26.75 7.43 -10.50
N ARG A 331 25.48 7.39 -10.91
CA ARG A 331 24.91 6.50 -11.95
C ARG A 331 24.63 5.05 -11.51
N THR A 332 24.69 4.77 -10.22
CA THR A 332 24.18 3.49 -9.71
C THR A 332 22.72 3.32 -10.12
N ARG A 333 22.39 2.12 -10.62
CA ARG A 333 21.01 1.74 -10.95
C ARG A 333 20.69 0.39 -10.33
N LEU A 334 19.47 0.25 -9.84
CA LEU A 334 18.91 -0.98 -9.35
C LEU A 334 18.10 -1.59 -10.48
N GLU A 335 18.36 -2.86 -10.77
CA GLU A 335 17.66 -3.61 -11.81
C GLU A 335 17.06 -4.85 -11.16
N VAL A 336 15.75 -5.01 -11.20
CA VAL A 336 15.06 -6.22 -10.76
C VAL A 336 14.25 -6.79 -11.90
N GLU A 337 14.40 -8.08 -12.15
CA GLU A 337 13.84 -8.76 -13.32
C GLU A 337 13.09 -10.01 -12.88
N ILE A 338 11.94 -10.25 -13.48
CA ILE A 338 11.20 -11.50 -13.39
C ILE A 338 10.96 -11.99 -14.83
N GLU A 339 11.32 -13.24 -15.09
CA GLU A 339 11.07 -13.94 -16.35
C GLU A 339 9.60 -13.76 -16.79
N ASP A 340 9.38 -13.53 -18.08
CA ASP A 340 8.10 -13.27 -18.73
C ASP A 340 7.30 -12.04 -18.24
N VAL A 341 7.74 -11.36 -17.17
CA VAL A 341 7.14 -10.11 -16.67
C VAL A 341 7.92 -8.88 -17.18
N GLY A 342 9.25 -8.90 -17.06
CA GLY A 342 10.14 -7.84 -17.52
C GLY A 342 11.14 -7.34 -16.48
N THR A 343 11.90 -6.30 -16.86
CA THR A 343 12.95 -5.70 -16.04
C THR A 343 12.57 -4.29 -15.61
N LEU A 344 12.53 -4.07 -14.31
CA LEU A 344 12.34 -2.77 -13.69
C LEU A 344 13.70 -2.17 -13.34
N VAL A 345 13.97 -0.97 -13.86
CA VAL A 345 15.25 -0.26 -13.69
C VAL A 345 14.99 1.09 -13.05
N ASN A 346 15.68 1.38 -11.94
CA ASN A 346 15.59 2.66 -11.25
C ASN A 346 16.99 3.20 -10.93
N PRO A 347 17.32 4.46 -11.29
CA PRO A 347 18.56 5.09 -10.84
C PRO A 347 18.53 5.32 -9.33
N VAL A 348 19.69 5.31 -8.71
CA VAL A 348 19.88 5.62 -7.29
C VAL A 348 20.33 7.06 -7.15
N VAL A 349 19.65 7.80 -6.28
CA VAL A 349 20.07 9.13 -5.84
C VAL A 349 20.36 9.08 -4.35
N VAL A 350 21.59 9.44 -3.97
CA VAL A 350 21.99 9.56 -2.57
C VAL A 350 21.99 11.03 -2.21
N ALA A 351 21.22 11.41 -1.19
CA ALA A 351 21.26 12.76 -0.66
C ALA A 351 22.35 12.91 0.41
N GLU A 352 22.97 14.08 0.47
CA GLU A 352 23.86 14.46 1.56
C GLU A 352 23.05 14.96 2.77
N GLY A 353 23.48 14.58 3.99
CA GLY A 353 22.92 15.12 5.23
C GLY A 353 22.01 14.16 6.03
N PRO A 354 21.50 14.62 7.19
CA PRO A 354 20.77 13.79 8.15
C PRO A 354 19.25 13.76 7.93
N GLY A 355 18.68 14.49 6.97
CA GLY A 355 17.24 14.42 6.62
C GLY A 355 16.95 13.35 5.56
N ARG A 356 15.68 13.13 5.22
CA ARG A 356 15.35 12.44 3.97
C ARG A 356 15.79 13.32 2.77
N PRO A 357 16.02 12.74 1.59
CA PRO A 357 16.32 13.52 0.38
C PRO A 357 15.27 14.62 0.15
N ALA A 358 15.71 15.89 0.09
CA ALA A 358 14.85 17.01 -0.23
C ALA A 358 14.48 16.98 -1.72
N VAL A 359 13.32 16.41 -2.02
CA VAL A 359 12.78 16.32 -3.38
C VAL A 359 11.60 17.30 -3.48
N PRO A 360 11.62 18.27 -4.42
CA PRO A 360 10.47 19.13 -4.67
C PRO A 360 9.23 18.30 -5.01
N MET A 361 8.07 18.66 -4.45
CA MET A 361 6.86 17.86 -4.59
C MET A 361 6.37 17.81 -6.05
N GLU A 362 6.57 18.90 -6.79
CA GLU A 362 6.19 19.07 -8.20
C GLU A 362 7.06 18.24 -9.17
N SER A 363 8.22 17.75 -8.70
CA SER A 363 9.10 16.85 -9.45
C SER A 363 9.34 15.53 -8.71
N HIS A 364 8.46 15.19 -7.76
CA HIS A 364 8.60 14.00 -6.94
C HIS A 364 8.53 12.72 -7.80
N PRO A 365 9.41 11.72 -7.58
CA PRO A 365 9.42 10.45 -8.34
C PRO A 365 8.13 9.65 -8.27
N SER A 366 7.41 9.72 -7.15
CA SER A 366 6.05 9.16 -7.05
C SER A 366 5.06 10.08 -7.75
N TYR A 367 4.38 9.54 -8.77
CA TYR A 367 3.36 10.27 -9.50
C TYR A 367 2.20 10.69 -8.60
N ALA A 368 1.82 9.89 -7.61
CA ALA A 368 0.75 10.25 -6.67
C ALA A 368 1.06 11.54 -5.88
N VAL A 369 2.34 11.80 -5.57
CA VAL A 369 2.78 13.05 -4.91
C VAL A 369 2.78 14.20 -5.93
N ARG A 370 3.42 13.98 -7.08
CA ARG A 370 3.57 15.00 -8.14
C ARG A 370 2.24 15.47 -8.70
N GLU A 371 1.28 14.56 -8.87
CA GLU A 371 -0.08 14.85 -9.33
C GLU A 371 -0.79 15.84 -8.39
N LEU A 372 -0.72 15.64 -7.08
CA LEU A 372 -1.35 16.55 -6.13
C LEU A 372 -0.63 17.89 -6.05
N ALA A 373 0.71 17.88 -6.13
CA ALA A 373 1.52 19.08 -6.11
C ALA A 373 1.24 20.02 -7.31
N THR A 374 0.88 19.46 -8.47
CA THR A 374 0.67 20.24 -9.71
C THR A 374 -0.79 20.48 -10.07
N SER A 375 -1.75 19.79 -9.45
CA SER A 375 -3.19 19.89 -9.76
C SER A 375 -3.96 20.90 -8.91
N GLY A 376 -3.32 21.55 -7.93
CA GLY A 376 -3.99 22.42 -6.95
C GLY A 376 -4.73 21.66 -5.84
N ALA A 377 -4.66 20.32 -5.84
CA ALA A 377 -5.22 19.45 -4.80
C ALA A 377 -4.21 19.14 -3.67
N SER A 378 -3.19 19.98 -3.50
CA SER A 378 -2.13 19.81 -2.50
C SER A 378 -2.57 20.17 -1.08
N ALA A 379 -3.80 20.68 -0.88
CA ALA A 379 -4.36 20.96 0.43
C ALA A 379 -5.89 20.87 0.44
N ILE A 380 -6.46 20.59 1.62
CA ILE A 380 -7.89 20.71 1.93
C ILE A 380 -8.12 22.05 2.64
N GLU A 381 -8.99 22.88 2.07
CA GLU A 381 -9.14 24.26 2.56
C GLU A 381 -9.80 24.33 3.94
N SER A 382 -10.81 23.49 4.20
CA SER A 382 -11.57 23.53 5.45
C SER A 382 -11.95 22.13 5.97
N PRO A 383 -12.17 21.98 7.30
CA PRO A 383 -12.66 20.75 7.92
C PRO A 383 -13.88 20.13 7.25
N GLU A 384 -14.80 20.95 6.72
CA GLU A 384 -16.06 20.53 6.09
C GLU A 384 -15.86 19.92 4.69
N ALA A 385 -14.70 20.17 4.06
CA ALA A 385 -14.36 19.59 2.77
C ALA A 385 -13.74 18.17 2.88
N TRP A 386 -13.40 17.74 4.10
CA TRP A 386 -12.92 16.39 4.36
C TRP A 386 -14.10 15.46 4.66
N THR A 387 -13.99 14.18 4.28
CA THR A 387 -14.98 13.16 4.62
C THR A 387 -14.29 11.86 5.01
N ALA A 388 -14.96 10.98 5.75
CA ALA A 388 -14.37 9.69 6.16
C ALA A 388 -13.99 8.76 4.98
N GLY A 389 -14.50 9.03 3.77
CA GLY A 389 -14.16 8.27 2.55
C GLY A 389 -13.02 8.85 1.71
N SER A 390 -12.50 10.04 2.05
CA SER A 390 -11.40 10.68 1.33
C SER A 390 -9.96 10.29 1.74
N PRO A 391 -9.68 9.68 2.92
CA PRO A 391 -8.31 9.37 3.31
C PRO A 391 -7.61 8.41 2.34
N ARG A 392 -6.35 8.74 1.98
CA ARG A 392 -5.47 7.85 1.22
C ARG A 392 -4.72 6.89 2.14
N HIS A 393 -4.34 7.37 3.32
CA HIS A 393 -3.60 6.59 4.30
C HIS A 393 -4.19 6.72 5.70
N PHE A 394 -4.02 5.65 6.47
CA PHE A 394 -4.36 5.58 7.88
C PHE A 394 -3.15 5.13 8.69
N TYR A 395 -2.73 5.93 9.67
CA TYR A 395 -1.61 5.65 10.57
C TYR A 395 -2.09 5.48 12.00
N THR A 396 -1.58 4.48 12.68
CA THR A 396 -1.90 4.16 14.07
C THR A 396 -0.64 4.19 14.90
N SER A 397 -0.64 4.97 15.98
CA SER A 397 0.38 4.85 17.02
C SER A 397 0.05 3.75 18.02
N PHE A 398 1.08 3.11 18.58
CA PHE A 398 0.92 2.00 19.53
C PHE A 398 1.73 2.22 20.81
N GLY A 399 1.14 1.86 21.95
CA GLY A 399 1.76 2.05 23.27
C GLY A 399 2.02 3.53 23.59
N ASN A 400 1.21 4.44 23.03
CA ASN A 400 1.39 5.89 23.15
C ASN A 400 0.65 6.48 24.37
N HIS A 401 0.53 5.75 25.46
CA HIS A 401 -0.15 6.24 26.66
C HIS A 401 0.66 5.95 27.92
N THR A 402 0.40 6.71 28.98
CA THR A 402 1.15 6.57 30.24
C THR A 402 1.03 5.15 30.80
N ALA A 403 -0.12 4.50 30.71
CA ALA A 403 -0.28 3.13 31.21
C ALA A 403 0.25 2.00 30.28
N ALA A 404 0.97 2.31 29.18
CA ALA A 404 1.34 1.32 28.16
C ALA A 404 2.22 0.18 28.67
N GLU A 405 3.15 0.46 29.60
CA GLU A 405 4.01 -0.57 30.17
C GLU A 405 3.21 -1.59 30.99
N GLU A 406 2.23 -1.11 31.76
CA GLU A 406 1.38 -1.95 32.62
C GLU A 406 0.32 -2.70 31.82
N LEU A 407 -0.36 -2.02 30.91
CA LEU A 407 -1.54 -2.56 30.20
C LEU A 407 -1.20 -3.33 28.93
N ASP A 408 -0.11 -2.98 28.26
CA ASP A 408 0.27 -3.54 26.96
C ASP A 408 1.66 -4.21 26.96
N GLY A 409 2.44 -4.05 28.05
CA GLY A 409 3.81 -4.53 28.10
C GLY A 409 4.76 -3.76 27.17
N LEU A 410 4.38 -2.54 26.75
CA LEU A 410 5.14 -1.72 25.81
C LEU A 410 5.86 -0.60 26.55
N ALA A 411 7.19 -0.55 26.42
CA ALA A 411 8.02 0.49 27.00
C ALA A 411 7.56 1.89 26.57
N ARG A 412 7.65 2.88 27.46
CA ARG A 412 7.52 4.29 27.06
C ARG A 412 8.79 4.73 26.33
N LEU A 413 8.62 5.27 25.13
CA LEU A 413 9.73 5.62 24.24
C LEU A 413 9.61 7.05 23.73
N GLU A 414 10.76 7.67 23.49
CA GLU A 414 10.91 9.06 23.05
C GLU A 414 10.51 9.25 21.58
N VAL A 415 10.69 8.22 20.76
CA VAL A 415 10.28 8.20 19.36
C VAL A 415 9.03 7.32 19.26
N PRO A 416 7.90 7.84 18.78
CA PRO A 416 6.65 7.09 18.73
C PRO A 416 6.73 5.87 17.82
N ARG A 417 6.06 4.79 18.23
CA ARG A 417 5.75 3.66 17.35
C ARG A 417 4.60 4.05 16.44
N PHE A 418 4.67 3.65 15.18
CA PHE A 418 3.52 3.73 14.30
C PHE A 418 3.55 2.66 13.22
N LEU A 419 2.36 2.27 12.76
CA LEU A 419 2.18 1.45 11.57
C LEU A 419 1.01 2.04 10.77
N ASN A 420 1.01 1.84 9.45
CA ASN A 420 -0.12 2.21 8.60
C ASN A 420 -0.91 0.96 8.23
N GLY A 421 -2.21 1.15 8.10
CA GLY A 421 -3.16 0.16 7.60
C GLY A 421 -3.84 0.63 6.32
N PRO A 422 -4.72 -0.20 5.74
CA PRO A 422 -5.54 0.21 4.60
C PRO A 422 -6.52 1.29 5.03
N ALA A 423 -6.67 2.33 4.20
CA ALA A 423 -7.65 3.39 4.47
C ALA A 423 -9.11 2.87 4.45
N SER A 424 -9.40 1.71 3.84
CA SER A 424 -10.73 1.08 3.90
C SER A 424 -11.13 0.64 5.31
N SER A 425 -10.20 0.57 6.24
CA SER A 425 -10.52 0.35 7.66
C SER A 425 -11.18 1.56 8.33
N ILE A 426 -11.23 2.72 7.68
CA ILE A 426 -11.92 3.92 8.18
C ILE A 426 -13.39 3.89 7.75
N ALA A 427 -14.29 4.30 8.63
CA ALA A 427 -15.69 4.55 8.30
C ALA A 427 -16.24 5.78 9.04
N SER A 428 -17.31 6.38 8.50
CA SER A 428 -17.99 7.51 9.13
C SER A 428 -18.80 7.08 10.36
N SER A 429 -18.96 7.98 11.32
CA SER A 429 -19.91 7.85 12.43
C SER A 429 -21.32 7.50 11.93
N GLY A 430 -22.03 6.67 12.70
CA GLY A 430 -23.36 6.16 12.38
C GLY A 430 -23.36 5.01 11.36
N CYS A 431 -22.20 4.44 11.05
CA CYS A 431 -22.10 3.28 10.16
C CYS A 431 -22.45 1.97 10.86
N VAL A 432 -22.78 0.97 10.03
CA VAL A 432 -22.84 -0.43 10.44
C VAL A 432 -21.49 -1.08 10.14
N VAL A 433 -20.84 -1.64 11.16
CA VAL A 433 -19.57 -2.35 11.03
C VAL A 433 -19.84 -3.85 11.10
N GLU A 434 -19.58 -4.53 9.99
CA GLU A 434 -19.76 -5.97 9.89
C GLU A 434 -18.51 -6.70 10.42
N ILE A 435 -18.69 -7.38 11.56
CA ILE A 435 -17.63 -8.13 12.22
C ILE A 435 -17.29 -9.39 11.41
N PRO A 436 -16.00 -9.62 11.04
CA PRO A 436 -15.59 -10.82 10.32
C PRO A 436 -16.00 -12.13 11.01
N PRO A 437 -16.44 -13.19 10.29
CA PRO A 437 -16.86 -14.46 10.89
C PRO A 437 -15.81 -15.13 11.77
N ARG A 438 -14.53 -14.84 11.49
CA ARG A 438 -13.37 -15.34 12.22
C ARG A 438 -13.18 -14.67 13.58
N ALA A 439 -13.77 -13.49 13.79
CA ALA A 439 -13.52 -12.71 14.98
C ALA A 439 -13.92 -13.50 16.23
N THR A 440 -13.12 -13.34 17.28
CA THR A 440 -13.39 -13.94 18.59
C THR A 440 -13.85 -12.83 19.53
N ASP A 441 -12.97 -12.36 20.40
CA ASP A 441 -13.22 -11.20 21.23
C ASP A 441 -12.74 -9.94 20.51
N LEU A 442 -13.47 -8.85 20.70
CA LEU A 442 -13.12 -7.53 20.21
C LEU A 442 -12.59 -6.68 21.37
N VAL A 443 -11.56 -5.89 21.11
CA VAL A 443 -11.24 -4.73 21.93
C VAL A 443 -11.78 -3.50 21.24
N VAL A 444 -12.61 -2.72 21.94
CA VAL A 444 -13.10 -1.44 21.48
C VAL A 444 -12.46 -0.35 22.32
N SER A 445 -11.91 0.68 21.68
CA SER A 445 -11.29 1.82 22.35
C SER A 445 -11.78 3.14 21.76
N ILE A 446 -11.68 4.21 22.56
CA ILE A 446 -11.80 5.59 22.10
C ILE A 446 -10.40 6.18 21.94
N GLU A 447 -10.12 6.78 20.78
CA GLU A 447 -8.82 7.36 20.44
C GLU A 447 -8.99 8.79 19.91
N LEU A 448 -7.95 9.60 20.04
CA LEU A 448 -7.84 10.89 19.36
C LEU A 448 -7.12 10.70 18.02
N ALA A 449 -7.68 11.24 16.93
CA ALA A 449 -6.99 11.35 15.66
C ALA A 449 -6.87 12.78 15.17
N VAL A 450 -5.83 13.01 14.38
CA VAL A 450 -5.60 14.24 13.63
C VAL A 450 -5.64 13.94 12.13
N VAL A 451 -6.13 14.91 11.35
CA VAL A 451 -6.16 14.81 9.88
C VAL A 451 -5.21 15.82 9.27
N ALA A 452 -4.36 15.37 8.34
CA ALA A 452 -3.43 16.22 7.62
C ALA A 452 -4.17 17.13 6.62
N ARG A 453 -3.83 18.40 6.60
CA ARG A 453 -4.38 19.42 5.71
C ARG A 453 -3.76 19.40 4.34
N ALA A 454 -2.45 19.21 4.26
CA ALA A 454 -1.67 19.49 3.07
C ALA A 454 -0.65 18.39 2.79
N LEU A 455 -0.22 18.34 1.54
CA LEU A 455 0.92 17.55 1.10
C LEU A 455 2.16 18.08 1.80
N ALA A 456 2.80 17.26 2.63
CA ALA A 456 3.85 17.73 3.51
C ALA A 456 4.88 16.64 3.82
N ALA A 457 6.12 17.05 4.01
CA ALA A 457 7.18 16.18 4.44
C ALA A 457 8.30 16.95 5.14
N GLU A 458 9.11 16.28 5.94
CA GLU A 458 10.09 16.89 6.86
C GLU A 458 9.48 18.04 7.67
N VAL A 459 8.30 17.80 8.24
CA VAL A 459 7.54 18.83 8.95
C VAL A 459 8.20 19.12 10.30
N GLU A 460 8.62 20.36 10.51
CA GLU A 460 9.26 20.81 11.76
C GLU A 460 8.23 21.03 12.88
N ASP A 461 7.14 21.76 12.58
CA ASP A 461 5.98 21.96 13.45
C ASP A 461 4.75 21.30 12.83
N GLY A 462 4.34 20.16 13.37
CA GLY A 462 3.22 19.37 12.88
C GLY A 462 1.89 20.11 12.92
N ARG A 463 1.77 21.17 13.74
CA ARG A 463 0.57 22.01 13.85
C ARG A 463 0.21 22.69 12.54
N GLU A 464 1.21 23.09 11.76
CA GLU A 464 1.02 23.83 10.51
C GLU A 464 0.20 23.05 9.47
N ILE A 465 0.24 21.72 9.55
CA ILE A 465 -0.42 20.83 8.60
C ILE A 465 -1.66 20.15 9.18
N VAL A 466 -2.18 20.57 10.33
CA VAL A 466 -3.41 19.98 10.89
C VAL A 466 -4.64 20.63 10.26
N LEU A 467 -5.51 19.80 9.68
CA LEU A 467 -6.83 20.21 9.21
C LEU A 467 -7.83 20.30 10.36
N GLY A 468 -7.83 19.29 11.22
CA GLY A 468 -8.73 19.16 12.36
C GLY A 468 -8.52 17.86 13.12
N TYR A 469 -9.32 17.69 14.17
CA TYR A 469 -9.28 16.57 15.09
C TYR A 469 -10.62 15.84 15.09
N THR A 470 -10.59 14.56 15.42
CA THR A 470 -11.78 13.72 15.47
C THR A 470 -11.62 12.61 16.52
N PRO A 471 -12.67 12.26 17.26
CA PRO A 471 -12.67 11.03 18.03
C PRO A 471 -12.71 9.82 17.09
N VAL A 472 -12.07 8.73 17.51
CA VAL A 472 -12.10 7.45 16.79
C VAL A 472 -12.61 6.36 17.72
N VAL A 473 -13.69 5.68 17.34
CA VAL A 473 -14.01 4.38 17.91
C VAL A 473 -13.26 3.33 17.11
N ALA A 474 -12.21 2.78 17.72
CA ALA A 474 -11.39 1.74 17.11
C ALA A 474 -11.81 0.37 17.62
N VAL A 475 -12.07 -0.54 16.70
CA VAL A 475 -12.34 -1.96 16.93
C VAL A 475 -11.08 -2.74 16.58
N CYS A 476 -10.71 -3.70 17.43
CA CYS A 476 -9.57 -4.58 17.24
C CYS A 476 -9.99 -6.03 17.45
N ASP A 477 -9.99 -6.82 16.39
CA ASP A 477 -10.23 -8.26 16.44
C ASP A 477 -9.03 -9.00 17.05
N ARG A 478 -9.26 -9.76 18.13
CA ARG A 478 -8.24 -10.57 18.79
C ARG A 478 -8.04 -11.96 18.19
N SER A 479 -8.88 -12.39 17.24
CA SER A 479 -8.84 -13.74 16.64
C SER A 479 -7.54 -14.07 15.93
N PHE A 480 -6.78 -13.05 15.51
CA PHE A 480 -5.45 -13.25 14.92
C PHE A 480 -4.47 -13.92 15.90
N ALA A 481 -4.74 -13.92 17.20
CA ALA A 481 -3.96 -14.68 18.18
C ALA A 481 -3.99 -16.20 17.91
N ASP A 482 -5.08 -16.74 17.36
CA ASP A 482 -5.19 -18.18 17.03
C ASP A 482 -4.30 -18.56 15.83
N ALA A 483 -3.88 -17.58 15.02
CA ALA A 483 -2.92 -17.79 13.95
C ALA A 483 -1.47 -17.87 14.47
N VAL A 484 -1.22 -17.48 15.71
CA VAL A 484 0.10 -17.54 16.36
C VAL A 484 0.30 -18.93 16.95
N VAL A 485 1.16 -19.73 16.32
CA VAL A 485 1.44 -21.11 16.75
C VAL A 485 2.63 -21.16 17.69
N GLU A 486 2.47 -21.79 18.86
CA GLU A 486 3.53 -21.88 19.87
C GLU A 486 4.54 -23.02 19.59
N PRO A 487 5.85 -22.82 19.86
CA PRO A 487 6.45 -21.58 20.36
C PRO A 487 6.43 -20.50 19.27
N ALA A 488 5.99 -19.30 19.62
CA ALA A 488 5.97 -18.15 18.72
C ALA A 488 7.02 -17.10 19.11
N ARG A 489 7.58 -16.43 18.11
CA ARG A 489 8.48 -15.28 18.32
C ARG A 489 7.70 -14.09 18.86
N THR A 490 8.39 -13.17 19.53
CA THR A 490 7.84 -11.83 19.87
C THR A 490 7.21 -11.16 18.65
N GLY A 491 7.86 -11.36 17.49
CA GLY A 491 7.34 -11.25 16.12
C GLY A 491 5.84 -11.46 15.94
N GLU A 492 5.46 -12.73 16.06
CA GLU A 492 4.14 -13.22 15.68
C GLU A 492 3.10 -12.78 16.71
N ARG A 493 3.50 -12.54 17.96
CA ARG A 493 2.60 -12.13 19.06
C ARG A 493 2.03 -10.71 18.90
N GLY A 494 2.72 -9.82 18.18
CA GLY A 494 2.26 -8.44 18.00
C GLY A 494 1.43 -8.21 16.74
N ALA A 495 1.55 -9.08 15.73
CA ALA A 495 0.78 -8.99 14.48
C ALA A 495 -0.75 -8.94 14.66
N PRO A 496 -1.35 -9.67 15.64
CA PRO A 496 -2.78 -9.59 15.90
C PRO A 496 -3.29 -8.18 16.19
N VAL A 497 -2.55 -7.39 16.97
CA VAL A 497 -2.96 -6.03 17.37
C VAL A 497 -2.93 -5.06 16.19
N MET A 498 -2.12 -5.34 15.18
CA MET A 498 -2.09 -4.56 13.94
C MET A 498 -3.25 -4.98 13.00
N TYR A 499 -3.29 -6.24 12.56
CA TYR A 499 -4.29 -6.70 11.59
C TYR A 499 -5.71 -6.71 12.14
N GLY A 500 -5.86 -6.87 13.46
CA GLY A 500 -7.13 -6.78 14.15
C GLY A 500 -7.88 -5.48 13.89
N ARG A 501 -7.18 -4.42 13.48
CA ARG A 501 -7.73 -3.10 13.17
C ARG A 501 -7.95 -2.83 11.68
N TRP A 502 -7.62 -3.77 10.80
CA TRP A 502 -7.59 -3.54 9.35
C TRP A 502 -8.88 -3.93 8.63
N ALA A 503 -9.81 -4.59 9.31
CA ALA A 503 -11.11 -4.91 8.73
C ALA A 503 -11.87 -3.63 8.35
N ASP A 504 -12.69 -3.73 7.31
CA ASP A 504 -13.38 -2.57 6.75
C ASP A 504 -14.27 -1.90 7.81
N GLY A 505 -14.13 -0.58 7.97
CA GLY A 505 -14.86 0.22 8.93
C GLY A 505 -14.51 0.04 10.41
N PHE A 506 -13.43 -0.67 10.76
CA PHE A 506 -13.03 -0.86 12.17
C PHE A 506 -12.53 0.40 12.87
N ASN A 507 -12.28 1.50 12.16
CA ASN A 507 -11.82 2.76 12.74
C ASN A 507 -12.84 3.85 12.38
N VAL A 508 -13.80 4.04 13.27
CA VAL A 508 -14.97 4.91 13.03
C VAL A 508 -14.65 6.32 13.48
N VAL A 509 -14.70 7.26 12.54
CA VAL A 509 -14.29 8.65 12.73
C VAL A 509 -15.49 9.62 12.63
N GLY A 510 -15.37 10.76 13.30
CA GLY A 510 -16.35 11.85 13.21
C GLY A 510 -16.13 12.70 11.96
N ASP A 511 -17.25 13.12 11.36
CA ASP A 511 -17.32 13.93 10.15
C ASP A 511 -18.54 14.87 10.29
N PRO A 512 -18.39 16.21 10.28
CA PRO A 512 -17.16 16.96 9.96
C PRO A 512 -16.09 16.92 11.05
N LEU A 513 -14.86 17.24 10.68
CA LEU A 513 -13.74 17.38 11.61
C LEU A 513 -13.91 18.62 12.51
N THR A 514 -13.36 18.56 13.72
CA THR A 514 -13.36 19.71 14.63
C THR A 514 -11.99 20.40 14.64
N PRO A 515 -11.87 21.65 14.17
CA PRO A 515 -10.64 22.43 14.35
C PRO A 515 -10.49 22.83 15.82
N LEU A 516 -9.25 22.78 16.32
CA LEU A 516 -8.92 23.20 17.67
C LEU A 516 -8.03 24.45 17.63
N PRO A 517 -8.50 25.60 18.13
CA PRO A 517 -7.68 26.80 18.25
C PRO A 517 -6.40 26.50 19.04
N GLU A 518 -5.26 26.98 18.54
CA GLU A 518 -3.94 26.77 19.16
C GLU A 518 -3.55 25.29 19.36
N HIS A 519 -4.27 24.36 18.73
CA HIS A 519 -4.09 22.92 18.89
C HIS A 519 -4.23 22.47 20.35
N ASP A 520 -5.24 22.97 21.06
CA ASP A 520 -5.55 22.66 22.47
C ASP A 520 -6.13 21.24 22.68
N TRP A 521 -5.44 20.20 22.19
CA TRP A 521 -5.92 18.82 22.19
C TRP A 521 -5.78 18.09 23.55
N ARG A 522 -4.96 18.61 24.47
CA ARG A 522 -4.76 18.05 25.83
C ARG A 522 -5.91 18.40 26.77
N ASP A 523 -5.97 17.69 27.92
CA ASP A 523 -6.90 17.93 29.02
C ASP A 523 -8.38 17.80 28.64
N ARG A 524 -8.67 16.99 27.62
CA ARG A 524 -10.04 16.67 27.19
C ARG A 524 -10.47 15.34 27.78
N GLY A 525 -11.69 15.28 28.31
CA GLY A 525 -12.29 14.02 28.74
C GLY A 525 -12.58 13.13 27.55
N MET A 526 -12.33 11.84 27.71
CA MET A 526 -12.65 10.79 26.73
C MET A 526 -13.65 9.83 27.38
N SER A 527 -14.63 9.35 26.63
CA SER A 527 -15.54 8.30 27.10
C SER A 527 -15.86 7.32 25.99
N LEU A 528 -15.94 6.04 26.35
CA LEU A 528 -16.40 4.95 25.50
C LEU A 528 -17.57 4.27 26.21
N GLN A 529 -18.69 4.15 25.50
CA GLN A 529 -19.88 3.45 25.93
C GLN A 529 -20.15 2.25 25.01
N VAL A 530 -20.36 1.07 25.61
CA VAL A 530 -20.86 -0.10 24.91
C VAL A 530 -22.00 -0.72 25.72
N GLY A 531 -23.23 -0.63 25.19
CA GLY A 531 -24.44 -0.91 25.97
C GLY A 531 -24.49 -0.02 27.23
N ASP A 532 -24.60 -0.65 28.40
CA ASP A 532 -24.62 0.04 29.69
C ASP A 532 -23.23 0.27 30.30
N ARG A 533 -22.17 -0.27 29.69
CA ARG A 533 -20.78 -0.14 30.19
C ARG A 533 -20.19 1.16 29.68
N VAL A 534 -19.65 1.97 30.59
CA VAL A 534 -18.91 3.20 30.25
C VAL A 534 -17.53 3.14 30.87
N VAL A 535 -16.51 3.43 30.06
CA VAL A 535 -15.14 3.70 30.52
C VAL A 535 -14.77 5.12 30.14
N SER A 536 -13.95 5.74 30.97
CA SER A 536 -13.49 7.11 30.77
C SER A 536 -11.98 7.18 30.75
N GLY A 537 -11.45 8.17 30.05
CA GLY A 537 -10.03 8.48 29.97
C GLY A 537 -9.82 9.96 29.70
N SER A 538 -8.59 10.31 29.35
CA SER A 538 -8.22 11.68 29.00
C SER A 538 -7.19 11.72 27.88
N THR A 539 -7.27 12.73 27.02
CA THR A 539 -6.21 12.99 26.02
C THR A 539 -4.86 13.31 26.66
N SER A 540 -4.84 13.69 27.95
CA SER A 540 -3.59 13.87 28.71
C SER A 540 -2.88 12.56 29.06
N GLU A 541 -3.49 11.41 28.81
CA GLU A 541 -2.82 10.11 28.89
C GLU A 541 -1.79 9.91 27.78
N TYR A 542 -1.89 10.63 26.66
CA TYR A 542 -0.96 10.48 25.54
C TYR A 542 0.45 10.97 25.88
N VAL A 543 1.44 10.14 25.57
CA VAL A 543 2.86 10.46 25.77
C VAL A 543 3.34 11.40 24.66
N ALA A 544 3.18 10.97 23.41
CA ALA A 544 3.48 11.75 22.21
C ALA A 544 2.20 12.37 21.65
N GLY A 545 2.28 13.64 21.27
CA GLY A 545 1.16 14.36 20.69
C GLY A 545 1.00 14.16 19.19
N PRO A 546 -0.03 14.78 18.59
CA PRO A 546 -0.23 14.83 17.14
C PRO A 546 1.00 15.39 16.40
N ASP A 547 1.61 16.45 16.95
CA ASP A 547 2.82 17.11 16.44
C ASP A 547 4.01 16.13 16.36
N ASP A 548 4.28 15.40 17.45
CA ASP A 548 5.35 14.39 17.48
C ASP A 548 5.17 13.29 16.45
N LEU A 549 3.93 12.81 16.26
CA LEU A 549 3.62 11.78 15.26
C LEU A 549 3.79 12.31 13.84
N ILE A 550 3.27 13.50 13.55
CA ILE A 550 3.42 14.16 12.25
C ILE A 550 4.90 14.35 11.92
N ARG A 551 5.68 14.92 12.83
CA ARG A 551 7.13 15.10 12.65
C ARG A 551 7.86 13.77 12.44
N THR A 552 7.50 12.74 13.21
CA THR A 552 8.14 11.41 13.09
C THR A 552 7.82 10.72 11.77
N ILE A 553 6.55 10.76 11.33
CA ILE A 553 6.11 10.12 10.07
C ILE A 553 6.64 10.91 8.87
N SER A 554 6.52 12.24 8.89
CA SER A 554 6.91 13.12 7.77
C SER A 554 8.42 13.16 7.51
N ALA A 555 9.25 12.78 8.49
CA ALA A 555 10.69 12.63 8.34
C ALA A 555 11.10 11.51 7.34
N MET A 556 10.15 10.70 6.87
CA MET A 556 10.43 9.59 5.95
C MET A 556 9.34 9.36 4.90
N ILE A 557 8.08 9.67 5.23
CA ILE A 557 6.92 9.45 4.37
C ILE A 557 6.29 10.81 4.05
N THR A 558 6.05 11.12 2.79
CA THR A 558 5.22 12.28 2.46
C THR A 558 3.79 12.05 2.94
N LEU A 559 3.28 12.95 3.78
CA LEU A 559 1.89 12.98 4.22
C LEU A 559 1.03 13.61 3.13
N PHE A 560 -0.16 13.04 2.90
CA PHE A 560 -1.11 13.50 1.90
C PHE A 560 -2.25 14.29 2.56
N PRO A 561 -2.86 15.25 1.85
CA PRO A 561 -4.08 15.90 2.31
C PRO A 561 -5.15 14.85 2.64
N GLY A 562 -5.72 14.93 3.83
CA GLY A 562 -6.75 14.00 4.32
C GLY A 562 -6.23 12.74 4.99
N ASP A 563 -4.92 12.51 5.06
CA ASP A 563 -4.35 11.39 5.82
C ASP A 563 -4.76 11.45 7.29
N VAL A 564 -5.16 10.30 7.84
CA VAL A 564 -5.63 10.19 9.23
C VAL A 564 -4.55 9.55 10.08
N ILE A 565 -4.19 10.20 11.18
CA ILE A 565 -3.19 9.74 12.15
C ILE A 565 -3.86 9.62 13.51
N THR A 566 -4.14 8.39 13.96
CA THR A 566 -4.62 8.15 15.32
C THR A 566 -3.47 8.00 16.31
N LEU A 567 -3.63 8.61 17.48
CA LEU A 567 -2.70 8.52 18.59
C LEU A 567 -2.77 7.16 19.30
N GLY A 568 -3.70 6.29 18.90
CA GLY A 568 -3.85 4.93 19.42
C GLY A 568 -4.70 4.85 20.68
N SER A 569 -4.89 3.62 21.16
CA SER A 569 -5.73 3.33 22.32
C SER A 569 -5.10 3.83 23.62
N THR A 570 -5.91 4.46 24.47
CA THR A 570 -5.56 4.74 25.87
C THR A 570 -6.05 3.61 26.78
N ALA A 571 -6.05 3.82 28.10
CA ALA A 571 -6.63 2.87 29.05
C ALA A 571 -8.16 2.73 28.90
N ALA A 572 -8.83 3.69 28.25
CA ALA A 572 -10.27 3.70 28.02
C ALA A 572 -10.68 2.72 26.90
N ARG A 573 -10.70 1.42 27.24
CA ARG A 573 -11.08 0.32 26.33
C ARG A 573 -11.98 -0.72 27.01
N LEU A 574 -12.79 -1.38 26.21
CA LEU A 574 -13.69 -2.46 26.63
C LEU A 574 -13.45 -3.71 25.79
N VAL A 575 -13.59 -4.88 26.41
CA VAL A 575 -13.62 -6.16 25.72
C VAL A 575 -15.08 -6.54 25.48
N LEU A 576 -15.38 -6.89 24.23
CA LEU A 576 -16.65 -7.45 23.79
C LEU A 576 -16.44 -8.90 23.41
N THR A 577 -17.22 -9.78 24.01
CA THR A 577 -17.27 -11.19 23.65
C THR A 577 -18.08 -11.38 22.36
N ARG A 578 -17.92 -12.55 21.74
CA ARG A 578 -18.69 -12.96 20.56
C ARG A 578 -20.19 -12.83 20.74
N ASP A 579 -20.71 -13.37 21.84
CA ASP A 579 -22.15 -13.36 22.13
C ASP A 579 -22.71 -11.93 22.24
N GLU A 580 -21.90 -10.98 22.73
CA GLU A 580 -22.32 -9.58 22.88
C GLU A 580 -22.48 -8.86 21.54
N TYR A 581 -21.55 -9.00 20.60
CA TYR A 581 -21.70 -8.36 19.29
C TYR A 581 -22.59 -9.15 18.33
N GLU A 582 -22.75 -10.47 18.50
CA GLU A 582 -23.69 -11.26 17.70
C GLU A 582 -25.15 -10.88 17.97
N ALA A 583 -25.46 -10.36 19.15
CA ALA A 583 -26.76 -9.77 19.48
C ALA A 583 -27.00 -8.40 18.81
N GLY A 584 -25.98 -7.81 18.17
CA GLY A 584 -25.96 -6.44 17.71
C GLY A 584 -25.69 -5.47 18.86
N VAL A 585 -24.63 -4.68 18.76
CA VAL A 585 -24.26 -3.74 19.83
C VAL A 585 -23.86 -2.38 19.27
N VAL A 586 -24.40 -1.33 19.88
CA VAL A 586 -24.01 0.05 19.55
C VAL A 586 -22.85 0.47 20.42
N VAL A 587 -21.78 0.93 19.78
CA VAL A 587 -20.62 1.52 20.43
C VAL A 587 -20.64 3.03 20.24
N ARG A 588 -20.37 3.80 21.28
CA ARG A 588 -20.30 5.28 21.24
C ARG A 588 -19.01 5.76 21.89
N GLY A 589 -18.29 6.64 21.22
CA GLY A 589 -17.07 7.25 21.71
C GLY A 589 -17.18 8.75 21.65
N LYS A 590 -16.77 9.45 22.71
CA LYS A 590 -16.86 10.91 22.78
C LYS A 590 -15.56 11.48 23.34
N ILE A 591 -15.12 12.59 22.76
CA ILE A 591 -14.05 13.42 23.31
C ILE A 591 -14.59 14.83 23.51
N ASP A 592 -14.37 15.41 24.69
CA ASP A 592 -14.88 16.73 25.03
C ASP A 592 -14.43 17.80 24.03
N GLY A 593 -15.40 18.50 23.45
CA GLY A 593 -15.19 19.51 22.42
C GLY A 593 -14.90 18.98 21.02
N LEU A 594 -14.83 17.66 20.79
CA LEU A 594 -14.65 17.07 19.45
C LEU A 594 -15.86 16.27 18.94
N GLY A 595 -16.93 16.20 19.75
CA GLY A 595 -18.16 15.49 19.40
C GLY A 595 -18.15 14.02 19.80
N GLU A 596 -19.17 13.31 19.31
CA GLU A 596 -19.42 11.89 19.55
C GLU A 596 -19.42 11.13 18.21
N VAL A 597 -18.82 9.95 18.22
CA VAL A 597 -18.84 8.98 17.14
C VAL A 597 -19.53 7.71 17.58
N SER A 598 -20.23 7.06 16.66
CA SER A 598 -20.93 5.81 16.97
C SER A 598 -20.89 4.83 15.81
N ALA A 599 -21.05 3.55 16.12
CA ALA A 599 -21.24 2.50 15.12
C ALA A 599 -22.07 1.34 15.68
N ASP A 600 -22.78 0.68 14.78
CA ASP A 600 -23.50 -0.55 15.07
C ASP A 600 -22.63 -1.74 14.67
N LEU A 601 -22.14 -2.49 15.66
CA LEU A 601 -21.37 -3.71 15.42
C LEU A 601 -22.35 -4.87 15.22
N VAL A 602 -22.29 -5.50 14.05
CA VAL A 602 -23.18 -6.61 13.68
C VAL A 602 -22.39 -7.82 13.18
N PRO A 603 -22.87 -9.05 13.38
CA PRO A 603 -22.20 -10.22 12.83
C PRO A 603 -22.36 -10.30 11.32
N HIS A 604 -21.41 -10.98 10.66
CA HIS A 604 -21.44 -11.20 9.23
C HIS A 604 -22.77 -11.75 8.71
N GLY A 605 -23.25 -11.20 7.59
CA GLY A 605 -24.51 -11.59 6.94
C GLY A 605 -25.76 -10.93 7.54
N SER A 606 -25.63 -10.04 8.52
CA SER A 606 -26.76 -9.37 9.18
C SER A 606 -27.02 -7.94 8.71
N ALA A 607 -26.09 -7.33 7.97
CA ALA A 607 -26.19 -5.94 7.50
C ALA A 607 -27.38 -5.66 6.53
N GLY A 608 -28.00 -6.69 5.96
CA GLY A 608 -29.20 -6.58 5.12
C GLY A 608 -30.54 -6.80 5.85
N ARG A 609 -30.53 -6.91 7.19
CA ARG A 609 -31.72 -7.17 8.03
C ARG A 609 -32.06 -6.06 9.02
N ALA A 610 -31.28 -4.98 9.07
CA ALA A 610 -31.46 -3.85 9.97
C ALA A 610 -32.25 -2.71 9.33
#